data_AF-A0A851HDB5-F1
#
_entry.id   AF-A0A851HDB5-F1
#
_cell.length_a   1.000
_cell.length_b   1.000
_cell.length_c   1.000
_cell.angle_alpha   90.00
_cell.angle_beta   90.00
_cell.angle_gamma   90.00
#
_symmetry.space_group_name_H-M   'P 1'
#
loop_
_entity.id
_entity.type
_entity.pdbx_description
1 polymer ?
#
loop_
_entity_poly.entity_id
_entity_poly.type
_entity_poly.pdbx_seq_one_letter_code
_entity_poly.pdbx_strand_id
1 'polypeptide(L)'
;MICNPYEVVIQGLTSEGRTFRPSDWAERLAGILASFGGDQKLSYHAFVRPMLLEGVRCVAVDKKLQKIDPQVFQFLMDFAKDNDLRIVDCRTLIDEIYPNKFLA
;
A
#
# COMPACT_ATOMS: atom_id res chain seq x y z
N MET A 1 -5.82 12.74 -7.04
CA MET A 1 -4.91 12.52 -5.90
C MET A 1 -4.32 11.12 -6.07
N ILE A 2 -3.00 10.95 -5.97
CA ILE A 2 -2.33 9.65 -6.20
C ILE A 2 -2.75 8.62 -5.14
N CYS A 3 -2.85 9.08 -3.90
CA CYS A 3 -3.29 8.34 -2.73
C CYS A 3 -3.94 9.34 -1.74
N ASN A 4 -4.62 8.84 -0.72
CA ASN A 4 -5.17 9.65 0.36
C ASN A 4 -4.03 10.00 1.35
N PRO A 5 -3.90 11.26 1.82
CA PRO A 5 -2.85 11.69 2.75
C PRO A 5 -2.74 10.89 4.06
N TYR A 6 -3.78 10.12 4.41
CA TYR A 6 -3.80 9.23 5.58
C TYR A 6 -3.46 7.77 5.25
N GLU A 7 -3.01 7.49 4.03
CA GLU A 7 -2.52 6.17 3.60
C GLU A 7 -0.99 6.07 3.72
N VAL A 8 -0.53 4.84 3.95
CA VAL A 8 0.83 4.39 3.61
C VAL A 8 0.79 3.66 2.27
N VAL A 9 1.86 3.77 1.50
CA VAL A 9 2.00 3.11 0.20
C VAL A 9 3.17 2.13 0.27
N ILE A 10 2.89 0.87 -0.02
CA ILE A 10 3.89 -0.17 -0.24
C ILE A 10 4.19 -0.21 -1.73
N GLN A 11 5.37 0.22 -2.14
CA GLN A 11 5.81 0.21 -3.54
C GLN A 11 6.49 -1.11 -3.86
N GLY A 12 6.16 -1.70 -5.02
CA GLY A 12 6.81 -2.89 -5.55
C GLY A 12 8.22 -2.60 -6.10
N LEU A 13 9.03 -1.88 -5.34
CA LEU A 13 10.44 -1.60 -5.58
C LEU A 13 11.24 -2.05 -4.37
N THR A 14 12.28 -2.84 -4.61
CA THR A 14 13.23 -3.24 -3.57
C THR A 14 14.17 -2.09 -3.23
N SER A 15 14.91 -2.19 -2.12
CA SER A 15 15.97 -1.23 -1.79
C SER A 15 17.05 -1.12 -2.88
N GLU A 16 17.30 -2.22 -3.60
CA GLU A 16 18.17 -2.28 -4.78
C GLU A 16 17.57 -1.66 -6.07
N GLY A 17 16.36 -1.08 -5.99
CA GLY A 17 15.69 -0.45 -7.13
C GLY A 17 15.08 -1.42 -8.15
N ARG A 18 14.95 -2.71 -7.81
CA ARG A 18 14.34 -3.72 -8.69
C ARG A 18 12.82 -3.77 -8.52
N THR A 19 12.10 -3.99 -9.61
CA THR A 19 10.66 -4.24 -9.55
C THR A 19 10.37 -5.60 -8.91
N PHE A 20 9.51 -5.60 -7.90
CA PHE A 20 9.04 -6.80 -7.22
C PHE A 20 8.15 -7.65 -8.13
N ARG A 21 8.25 -8.98 -7.97
CA ARG A 21 7.54 -9.97 -8.79
C ARG A 21 6.83 -10.98 -7.88
N PRO A 22 5.74 -11.61 -8.36
CA PRO A 22 5.14 -11.47 -9.69
C PRO A 22 4.45 -10.11 -9.90
N SER A 23 4.15 -9.73 -11.14
CA SER A 23 3.55 -8.42 -11.46
C SER A 23 2.12 -8.23 -10.92
N ASP A 24 1.48 -9.31 -10.50
CA ASP A 24 0.12 -9.34 -9.92
C ASP A 24 0.14 -9.42 -8.38
N TRP A 25 1.29 -9.19 -7.74
CA TRP A 25 1.43 -9.32 -6.28
C TRP A 25 0.49 -8.39 -5.50
N ALA A 26 0.26 -7.17 -6.00
CA ALA A 26 -0.56 -6.17 -5.33
C ALA A 26 -2.03 -6.62 -5.30
N GLU A 27 -2.52 -7.13 -6.43
CA GLU A 27 -3.85 -7.72 -6.57
C GLU A 27 -3.98 -8.98 -5.71
N ARG A 28 -2.95 -9.83 -5.66
CA ARG A 28 -2.92 -11.02 -4.78
C ARG A 28 -2.99 -10.65 -3.31
N LEU A 29 -2.18 -9.68 -2.85
CA LEU A 29 -2.16 -9.25 -1.45
C LEU A 29 -3.51 -8.69 -1.02
N ALA A 30 -4.11 -7.82 -1.84
CA ALA A 30 -5.44 -7.28 -1.57
C ALA A 30 -6.53 -8.38 -1.58
N GLY A 31 -6.44 -9.34 -2.51
CA GLY A 31 -7.38 -10.46 -2.62
C GLY A 31 -7.30 -11.46 -1.46
N ILE A 32 -6.11 -11.67 -0.88
CA ILE A 32 -5.93 -12.44 0.34
C ILE A 32 -6.76 -11.81 1.47
N LEU A 33 -6.62 -10.51 1.68
CA LEU A 33 -7.35 -9.80 2.74
C LEU A 33 -8.86 -9.80 2.52
N ALA A 34 -9.33 -9.77 1.26
CA ALA A 34 -10.75 -9.95 0.95
C ALA A 34 -11.32 -11.29 1.46
N SER A 35 -10.47 -12.29 1.69
CA SER A 35 -10.85 -13.63 2.15
C SER A 35 -10.71 -13.85 3.66
N PHE A 36 -10.07 -12.93 4.40
CA PHE A 36 -9.82 -13.07 5.85
C PHE A 36 -11.09 -12.99 6.72
N GLY A 37 -12.23 -12.56 6.18
CA GLY A 37 -13.48 -12.42 6.92
C GLY A 37 -14.50 -13.50 6.55
N GLY A 38 -14.82 -14.40 7.48
CA GLY A 38 -15.86 -15.44 7.32
C GLY A 38 -17.21 -14.90 6.84
N ASP A 39 -17.54 -13.64 7.16
CA ASP A 39 -18.71 -12.90 6.66
C ASP A 39 -18.41 -11.42 6.27
N GLN A 40 -17.13 -11.01 6.30
CA GLN A 40 -16.70 -9.60 6.17
C GLN A 40 -15.91 -9.32 4.87
N LYS A 41 -16.16 -10.08 3.80
CA LYS A 41 -15.42 -10.00 2.52
C LYS A 41 -15.35 -8.60 1.88
N LEU A 42 -16.22 -7.67 2.32
CA LEU A 42 -16.27 -6.29 1.85
C LEU A 42 -15.50 -5.29 2.72
N SER A 43 -15.04 -5.64 3.93
CA SER A 43 -14.53 -4.65 4.88
C SER A 43 -13.14 -4.10 4.53
N TYR A 44 -12.22 -4.94 4.06
CA TYR A 44 -10.83 -4.49 3.84
C TYR A 44 -10.60 -3.71 2.56
N HIS A 45 -11.47 -3.83 1.55
CA HIS A 45 -11.36 -3.07 0.31
C HIS A 45 -11.44 -1.55 0.53
N ALA A 46 -12.09 -1.11 1.61
CA ALA A 46 -12.14 0.31 2.00
C ALA A 46 -10.80 0.83 2.55
N PHE A 47 -9.92 -0.07 3.00
CA PHE A 47 -8.66 0.27 3.65
C PHE A 47 -7.43 -0.18 2.88
N VAL A 48 -7.56 -1.17 1.98
CA VAL A 48 -6.45 -1.76 1.23
C VAL A 48 -6.84 -1.87 -0.22
N ARG A 49 -6.03 -1.28 -1.11
CA ARG A 49 -6.28 -1.31 -2.55
C ARG A 49 -4.98 -1.40 -3.36
N PRO A 50 -4.95 -2.20 -4.43
CA PRO A 50 -3.86 -2.14 -5.39
C PRO A 50 -3.92 -0.82 -6.18
N MET A 51 -2.76 -0.32 -6.57
CA MET A 51 -2.64 0.84 -7.46
C MET A 51 -1.38 0.77 -8.32
N LEU A 52 -1.35 1.58 -9.37
CA LEU A 52 -0.18 1.74 -10.22
C LEU A 52 0.34 3.18 -10.08
N LEU A 53 1.63 3.31 -9.80
CA LEU A 53 2.30 4.59 -9.63
C LEU A 53 3.55 4.63 -10.51
N GLU A 54 3.56 5.51 -11.52
CA GLU A 54 4.69 5.64 -12.46
C GLU A 54 5.15 4.29 -13.06
N GLY A 55 4.20 3.38 -13.31
CA GLY A 55 4.48 2.03 -13.84
C GLY A 55 4.86 0.98 -12.78
N VAL A 56 4.99 1.38 -11.50
CA VAL A 56 5.27 0.49 -10.37
C VAL A 56 3.97 0.05 -9.70
N ARG A 57 3.78 -1.26 -9.56
CA ARG A 57 2.66 -1.84 -8.80
C ARG A 57 2.83 -1.56 -7.32
N CYS A 58 1.80 -1.05 -6.67
CA CYS A 58 1.82 -0.66 -5.27
C CYS A 58 0.53 -1.11 -4.57
N VAL A 59 0.55 -1.12 -3.24
CA VAL A 59 -0.63 -1.28 -2.40
C VAL A 59 -0.75 -0.06 -1.50
N ALA A 60 -1.90 0.61 -1.53
CA ALA A 60 -2.22 1.67 -0.59
C ALA A 60 -2.99 1.09 0.60
N VAL A 61 -2.60 1.52 1.81
CA VAL A 61 -3.16 1.05 3.08
C VAL A 61 -3.56 2.26 3.94
N ASP A 62 -4.83 2.40 4.26
CA ASP A 62 -5.32 3.45 5.16
C ASP A 62 -4.85 3.16 6.60
N LYS A 63 -4.20 4.15 7.24
CA LYS A 63 -3.69 4.05 8.62
C LYS A 63 -4.79 3.78 9.64
N LYS A 64 -6.06 4.06 9.35
CA LYS A 64 -7.20 3.67 10.20
C LYS A 64 -7.26 2.16 10.43
N LEU A 65 -6.76 1.36 9.48
CA LEU A 65 -6.71 -0.09 9.61
C LEU A 65 -5.93 -0.52 10.85
N GLN A 66 -4.86 0.20 11.22
CA GLN A 66 -4.10 -0.08 12.44
C GLN A 66 -4.97 -0.04 13.71
N LYS A 67 -6.03 0.78 13.73
CA LYS A 67 -6.96 0.87 14.86
C LYS A 67 -8.09 -0.13 14.79
N ILE A 68 -8.52 -0.48 13.58
CA ILE A 68 -9.65 -1.38 13.32
C ILE A 68 -9.21 -2.84 13.46
N ASP A 69 -8.13 -3.20 12.78
CA ASP A 69 -7.50 -4.52 12.86
C ASP A 69 -5.96 -4.36 12.83
N PRO A 70 -5.33 -4.21 14.02
CA PRO A 70 -3.88 -4.07 14.13
C PRO A 70 -3.11 -5.27 13.57
N GLN A 71 -3.68 -6.48 13.61
CA GLN A 71 -3.02 -7.70 13.15
C GLN A 71 -2.91 -7.70 11.64
N VAL A 72 -3.99 -7.33 10.93
CA VAL A 72 -3.97 -7.20 9.48
C VAL A 72 -3.04 -6.07 9.03
N PHE A 73 -3.06 -4.93 9.73
CA PHE A 73 -2.12 -3.85 9.44
C PHE A 73 -0.66 -4.31 9.60
N GLN A 74 -0.35 -5.00 10.69
CA GLN A 74 0.99 -5.52 10.93
C GLN A 74 1.41 -6.54 9.87
N PHE A 75 0.51 -7.46 9.48
CA PHE A 75 0.74 -8.40 8.39
C PHE A 75 1.15 -7.71 7.08
N LEU A 76 0.50 -6.60 6.72
CA LEU A 76 0.86 -5.81 5.54
C LEU A 76 2.26 -5.18 5.64
N MET A 77 2.60 -4.66 6.82
CA MET A 77 3.91 -4.04 7.07
C MET A 77 5.02 -5.10 7.07
N ASP A 78 4.76 -6.26 7.67
CA ASP A 78 5.68 -7.40 7.68
C ASP A 78 5.88 -7.95 6.27
N PHE A 79 4.81 -8.10 5.48
CA PHE A 79 4.92 -8.50 4.07
C PHE A 79 5.86 -7.57 3.30
N ALA A 80 5.72 -6.25 3.47
CA ALA A 80 6.59 -5.29 2.80
C ALA A 80 8.04 -5.43 3.27
N LYS A 81 8.26 -5.53 4.58
CA LYS A 81 9.60 -5.67 5.17
C LYS A 81 10.30 -6.96 4.72
N ASP A 82 9.61 -8.09 4.76
CA ASP A 82 10.15 -9.41 4.41
C ASP A 82 10.54 -9.50 2.94
N ASN A 83 9.88 -8.70 2.09
CA ASN A 83 10.16 -8.63 0.65
C ASN A 83 11.02 -7.41 0.26
N ASP A 84 11.62 -6.71 1.23
CA ASP A 84 12.45 -5.52 1.04
C ASP A 84 11.74 -4.40 0.25
N LEU A 85 10.42 -4.28 0.39
CA LEU A 85 9.62 -3.30 -0.35
C LEU A 85 9.69 -1.93 0.31
N ARG A 86 9.78 -0.90 -0.53
CA ARG A 86 9.71 0.48 -0.07
C ARG A 86 8.34 0.79 0.51
N ILE A 87 8.31 1.27 1.75
CA ILE A 87 7.11 1.79 2.42
C ILE A 87 7.25 3.31 2.56
N VAL A 88 6.24 4.06 2.13
CA VAL A 88 6.27 5.53 2.19
C VAL A 88 4.90 6.09 2.54
N ASP A 89 4.89 7.14 3.36
CA ASP A 89 3.67 7.89 3.63
C ASP A 89 3.18 8.60 2.36
N CYS A 90 1.86 8.59 2.13
CA CYS A 90 1.31 9.21 0.92
C CYS A 90 1.67 10.70 0.79
N ARG A 91 1.76 11.43 1.91
CA ARG A 91 2.18 12.84 1.91
C ARG A 91 3.60 13.00 1.36
N THR A 92 4.54 12.25 1.92
CA THR A 92 5.93 12.23 1.46
C THR A 92 6.03 11.83 -0.01
N LEU A 93 5.25 10.82 -0.43
CA LEU A 93 5.21 10.37 -1.82
C LEU A 93 4.69 11.44 -2.79
N ILE A 94 3.67 12.20 -2.38
CA ILE A 94 3.16 13.33 -3.17
C ILE A 94 4.24 14.42 -3.29
N ASP A 95 4.96 14.70 -2.22
CA ASP A 95 6.02 15.72 -2.21
C ASP A 95 7.22 15.30 -3.08
N GLU A 96 7.55 14.00 -3.12
CA GLU A 96 8.61 13.45 -3.97
C GLU A 96 8.27 13.50 -5.47
N ILE A 97 7.01 13.20 -5.83
CA ILE A 97 6.57 13.14 -7.24
C ILE A 97 6.19 14.52 -7.77
N TYR A 98 5.63 15.38 -6.93
CA TYR A 98 5.25 16.73 -7.28
C TYR A 98 5.91 17.76 -6.35
N PRO A 99 7.25 17.87 -6.36
CA PRO A 99 7.92 18.90 -5.60
C PRO A 99 7.37 20.26 -6.07
N ASN A 100 6.89 21.08 -5.12
CA ASN A 100 6.30 22.43 -5.28
C ASN A 100 4.79 22.57 -5.53
N LYS A 101 3.95 21.52 -5.37
CA LYS A 101 2.48 21.70 -5.51
C LYS A 101 1.76 22.40 -4.34
N PHE A 102 2.47 22.70 -3.25
CA PHE A 102 1.96 23.47 -2.10
C PHE A 102 2.55 24.89 -2.01
N LEU A 103 3.27 25.35 -3.05
CA LEU A 103 3.68 26.75 -3.21
C LEU A 103 2.70 27.45 -4.18
N ALA A 104 1.46 27.62 -3.76
CA ALA A 104 0.48 28.55 -4.36
C ALA A 104 -0.63 28.83 -3.35
#